data_AF-A0A6B3GKV6-F1
#
_entry.id   AF-A0A6B3GKV6-F1
#
_cell.length_a   1.000
_cell.length_b   1.000
_cell.length_c   1.000
_cell.angle_alpha   90.00
_cell.angle_beta   90.00
_cell.angle_gamma   90.00
#
_symmetry.space_group_name_H-M   'P 1'
#
loop_
_entity.id
_entity.type
_entity.pdbx_description
1 polymer ?
#
loop_
_entity_poly.entity_id
_entity_poly.type
_entity_poly.pdbx_seq_one_letter_code
_entity_poly.pdbx_strand_id
1 'polypeptide(L)'
;EAVFVGDLEAEEAEITWIQQSDVTALLAAFPALTELGVRGGSDLVFPPTKHERLRSLTIQAGGLPVEVVRGVLDSELPALERLDLWLGVSAYEGNTNVTDLAPLLSGTRFPRLNHLGVRNSEIQNEIAAAIASAPVVAQLRVLDLSNGTLGDEGAAALLEGQPLTHLEVLDLHHHFLSDAMEERVRSALEPHGVRVDLSEKCEPWGDRGAEGRYTAVSE
;
A
#
# COMPACT_ATOMS: atom_id res chain seq x y z
N GLU A 1 -12.41 -14.21 -12.25
CA GLU A 1 -11.92 -15.33 -11.42
C GLU A 1 -11.02 -14.73 -10.36
N ALA A 2 -11.18 -15.12 -9.10
CA ALA A 2 -10.44 -14.55 -7.99
C ALA A 2 -9.82 -15.69 -7.17
N VAL A 3 -8.57 -15.50 -6.76
CA VAL A 3 -7.85 -16.41 -5.86
C VAL A 3 -7.22 -15.57 -4.76
N PHE A 4 -7.37 -16.02 -3.52
CA PHE A 4 -6.65 -15.48 -2.37
C PHE A 4 -5.85 -16.62 -1.72
N VAL A 5 -4.56 -16.39 -1.50
CA VAL A 5 -3.62 -17.38 -0.93
C VAL A 5 -3.21 -16.95 0.46
N GLY A 6 -3.24 -17.89 1.41
CA GLY A 6 -2.91 -17.59 2.81
C GLY A 6 -4.02 -16.84 3.54
N ASP A 7 -5.29 -17.08 3.18
CA ASP A 7 -6.45 -16.54 3.89
C ASP A 7 -6.59 -17.21 5.26
N LEU A 8 -5.75 -16.77 6.20
CA LEU A 8 -5.69 -17.22 7.57
C LEU A 8 -5.93 -16.01 8.48
N GLU A 9 -6.81 -16.19 9.47
CA GLU A 9 -7.04 -15.19 10.52
C GLU A 9 -5.86 -15.16 11.49
N ALA A 10 -5.69 -14.07 12.25
CA ALA A 10 -4.59 -13.94 13.21
C ALA A 10 -4.65 -15.03 14.30
N GLU A 11 -5.86 -15.47 14.63
CA GLU A 11 -6.13 -16.59 15.53
C GLU A 11 -5.66 -17.94 14.97
N GLU A 12 -5.51 -18.06 13.65
CA GLU A 12 -5.08 -19.27 12.95
C GLU A 12 -3.57 -19.27 12.68
N ALA A 13 -3.03 -18.13 12.24
CA ALA A 13 -1.59 -17.90 12.10
C ALA A 13 -1.28 -16.39 12.04
N GLU A 14 -0.27 -15.99 12.80
CA GLU A 14 0.40 -14.70 12.64
C GLU A 14 0.91 -14.55 11.20
N ILE A 15 0.83 -13.34 10.61
CA ILE A 15 1.10 -13.14 9.17
C ILE A 15 2.54 -13.52 8.81
N THR A 16 3.46 -13.38 9.78
CA THR A 16 4.89 -13.72 9.67
C THR A 16 5.17 -15.22 9.68
N TRP A 17 4.18 -16.06 9.96
CA TRP A 17 4.32 -17.52 10.01
C TRP A 17 3.78 -18.19 8.73
N ILE A 18 3.09 -17.43 7.88
CA ILE A 18 2.49 -17.93 6.65
C ILE A 18 3.58 -18.10 5.59
N GLN A 19 4.00 -19.36 5.41
CA GLN A 19 4.95 -19.76 4.39
C GLN A 19 4.30 -19.72 3.00
N GLN A 20 4.90 -18.95 2.10
CA GLN A 20 4.48 -18.82 0.72
C GLN A 20 5.44 -19.57 -0.21
N SER A 21 5.33 -19.28 -1.51
CA SER A 21 6.18 -19.82 -2.56
C SER A 21 6.16 -18.87 -3.76
N ASP A 22 6.53 -19.35 -4.95
CA ASP A 22 6.28 -18.63 -6.19
C ASP A 22 4.78 -18.57 -6.51
N VAL A 23 4.15 -17.47 -6.10
CA VAL A 23 2.71 -17.22 -6.32
C VAL A 23 2.39 -16.86 -7.77
N THR A 24 3.39 -16.56 -8.61
CA THR A 24 3.15 -16.28 -10.04
C THR A 24 2.82 -17.54 -10.83
N ALA A 25 3.10 -18.73 -10.27
CA ALA A 25 2.63 -20.00 -10.81
C ALA A 25 1.09 -20.04 -10.96
N LEU A 26 0.36 -19.33 -10.10
CA LEU A 26 -1.10 -19.20 -10.21
C LEU A 26 -1.51 -18.36 -11.42
N LEU A 27 -0.76 -17.29 -11.73
CA LEU A 27 -1.00 -16.48 -12.93
C LEU A 27 -0.77 -17.30 -14.21
N ALA A 28 0.22 -18.19 -14.20
CA ALA A 28 0.46 -19.11 -15.31
C ALA A 28 -0.63 -20.19 -15.43
N ALA A 29 -1.10 -20.73 -14.31
CA ALA A 29 -2.11 -21.79 -14.27
C ALA A 29 -3.52 -21.29 -14.62
N PHE A 30 -3.84 -20.03 -14.29
CA PHE A 30 -5.17 -19.44 -14.45
C PHE A 30 -5.13 -18.20 -15.36
N PRO A 31 -5.06 -18.37 -16.69
CA PRO A 31 -4.95 -17.24 -17.63
C PRO A 31 -6.19 -16.33 -17.68
N ALA A 32 -7.30 -16.75 -17.07
CA ALA A 32 -8.51 -15.95 -16.92
C ALA A 32 -8.63 -15.27 -15.53
N LEU A 33 -7.62 -15.40 -14.67
CA LEU A 33 -7.57 -14.79 -13.35
C LEU A 33 -7.64 -13.27 -13.46
N THR A 34 -8.56 -12.67 -12.70
CA THR A 34 -8.76 -11.22 -12.65
C THR A 34 -8.31 -10.63 -11.33
N GLU A 35 -8.23 -11.43 -10.27
CA GLU A 35 -7.88 -10.96 -8.92
C GLU A 35 -6.98 -11.99 -8.25
N LEU A 36 -5.84 -11.51 -7.72
CA LEU A 36 -4.91 -12.29 -6.92
C LEU A 36 -4.67 -11.55 -5.60
N GLY A 37 -4.98 -12.22 -4.49
CA GLY A 37 -4.59 -11.80 -3.16
C GLY A 37 -3.60 -12.79 -2.57
N VAL A 38 -2.61 -12.28 -1.84
CA VAL A 38 -1.61 -13.09 -1.13
C VAL A 38 -1.42 -12.49 0.26
N ARG A 39 -1.43 -13.33 1.28
CA ARG A 39 -1.14 -12.94 2.67
C ARG A 39 -0.01 -13.80 3.22
N GLY A 40 1.00 -13.15 3.80
CA GLY A 40 2.25 -13.78 4.23
C GLY A 40 3.43 -13.36 3.35
N GLY A 41 4.52 -12.93 3.97
CA GLY A 41 5.76 -12.52 3.29
C GLY A 41 6.87 -13.57 3.29
N SER A 42 6.80 -14.56 4.18
CA SER A 42 7.84 -15.58 4.36
C SER A 42 7.94 -16.49 3.15
N ASP A 43 9.14 -16.64 2.59
CA ASP A 43 9.42 -17.38 1.35
C ASP A 43 8.55 -16.97 0.15
N LEU A 44 7.93 -15.77 0.20
CA LEU A 44 7.14 -15.24 -0.89
C LEU A 44 8.04 -14.86 -2.07
N VAL A 45 7.76 -15.42 -3.23
CA VAL A 45 8.46 -15.08 -4.47
C VAL A 45 7.47 -14.58 -5.51
N PHE A 46 7.79 -13.46 -6.14
CA PHE A 46 7.03 -12.90 -7.24
C PHE A 46 7.99 -12.48 -8.36
N PRO A 47 8.50 -13.41 -9.20
CA PRO A 47 9.38 -13.01 -10.29
C PRO A 47 8.61 -12.15 -11.32
N PRO A 48 9.30 -11.27 -12.07
CA PRO A 48 8.67 -10.51 -13.15
C PRO A 48 7.91 -11.43 -14.10
N THR A 49 6.63 -11.14 -14.31
CA THR A 49 5.72 -12.01 -15.06
C THR A 49 4.79 -11.20 -15.97
N LYS A 50 4.00 -11.88 -16.77
CA LYS A 50 3.03 -11.28 -17.68
C LYS A 50 1.66 -11.88 -17.46
N HIS A 51 0.65 -11.03 -17.28
CA HIS A 51 -0.74 -11.47 -17.18
C HIS A 51 -1.71 -10.46 -17.80
N GLU A 52 -2.42 -10.89 -18.85
CA GLU A 52 -3.27 -10.00 -19.67
C GLU A 52 -4.57 -9.58 -18.99
N ARG A 53 -5.00 -10.31 -17.96
CA ARG A 53 -6.35 -10.15 -17.37
C ARG A 53 -6.37 -9.79 -15.89
N LEU A 54 -5.20 -9.72 -15.23
CA LEU A 54 -5.14 -9.41 -13.81
C LEU A 54 -5.52 -7.94 -13.62
N ARG A 55 -6.57 -7.69 -12.85
CA ARG A 55 -7.12 -6.36 -12.55
C ARG A 55 -6.82 -5.92 -11.13
N SER A 56 -6.80 -6.85 -10.18
CA SER A 56 -6.49 -6.58 -8.78
C SER A 56 -5.34 -7.46 -8.31
N LEU A 57 -4.34 -6.83 -7.69
CA LEU A 57 -3.27 -7.51 -6.98
C LEU A 57 -3.17 -6.93 -5.56
N THR A 58 -3.31 -7.81 -4.56
CA THR A 58 -3.10 -7.48 -3.16
C THR A 58 -2.03 -8.38 -2.58
N ILE A 59 -1.02 -7.80 -1.94
CA ILE A 59 0.02 -8.55 -1.21
C ILE A 59 0.12 -7.98 0.20
N GLN A 60 -0.22 -8.82 1.19
CA GLN A 60 -0.21 -8.50 2.60
C GLN A 60 0.97 -9.19 3.29
N ALA A 61 1.86 -8.42 3.90
CA ALA A 61 2.98 -8.95 4.67
C ALA A 61 3.31 -8.07 5.87
N GLY A 62 3.76 -8.70 6.96
CA GLY A 62 4.35 -8.00 8.12
C GLY A 62 5.72 -7.39 7.83
N GLY A 63 6.39 -7.89 6.79
CA GLY A 63 7.53 -7.29 6.10
C GLY A 63 7.63 -7.88 4.69
N LEU A 64 7.43 -7.04 3.68
CA LEU A 64 7.44 -7.45 2.28
C LEU A 64 8.85 -7.37 1.70
N PRO A 65 9.42 -8.48 1.18
CA PRO A 65 10.73 -8.43 0.53
C PRO A 65 10.72 -7.50 -0.68
N VAL A 66 11.76 -6.66 -0.80
CA VAL A 66 11.91 -5.70 -1.91
C VAL A 66 11.96 -6.40 -3.26
N GLU A 67 12.44 -7.63 -3.31
CA GLU A 67 12.45 -8.48 -4.50
C GLU A 67 11.03 -8.75 -5.01
N VAL A 68 10.06 -8.92 -4.11
CA VAL A 68 8.64 -9.08 -4.46
C VAL A 68 8.09 -7.76 -5.01
N VAL A 69 8.38 -6.64 -4.35
CA VAL A 69 7.98 -5.31 -4.84
C VAL A 69 8.53 -5.07 -6.25
N ARG A 70 9.83 -5.25 -6.46
CA ARG A 70 10.49 -5.08 -7.76
C ARG A 70 9.91 -6.03 -8.80
N GLY A 71 9.67 -7.29 -8.44
CA GLY A 71 9.07 -8.28 -9.33
C GLY A 71 7.67 -7.88 -9.80
N VAL A 72 6.83 -7.36 -8.91
CA VAL A 72 5.53 -6.78 -9.28
C VAL A 72 5.71 -5.59 -10.22
N LEU A 73 6.59 -4.64 -9.87
CA LEU A 73 6.81 -3.43 -10.66
C LEU A 73 7.45 -3.68 -12.03
N ASP A 74 8.19 -4.78 -12.18
CA ASP A 74 8.81 -5.20 -13.43
C ASP A 74 7.89 -6.11 -14.28
N SER A 75 6.71 -6.46 -13.76
CA SER A 75 5.74 -7.29 -14.46
C SER A 75 4.93 -6.55 -15.53
N GLU A 76 4.55 -7.25 -16.59
CA GLU A 76 3.63 -6.78 -17.63
C GLU A 76 2.18 -7.11 -17.24
N LEU A 77 1.54 -6.18 -16.53
CA LEU A 77 0.15 -6.30 -16.05
C LEU A 77 -0.73 -5.18 -16.66
N PRO A 78 -1.01 -5.22 -17.99
CA PRO A 78 -1.67 -4.11 -18.70
C PRO A 78 -3.13 -3.87 -18.27
N ALA A 79 -3.76 -4.87 -17.66
CA ALA A 79 -5.13 -4.80 -17.16
C ALA A 79 -5.23 -4.37 -15.68
N LEU A 80 -4.09 -4.12 -14.99
CA LEU A 80 -4.10 -3.85 -13.56
C LEU A 80 -4.76 -2.49 -13.26
N GLU A 81 -5.82 -2.55 -12.46
CA GLU A 81 -6.65 -1.42 -12.04
C GLU A 81 -6.43 -1.10 -10.55
N ARG A 82 -6.19 -2.14 -9.73
CA ARG A 82 -5.91 -2.05 -8.29
C ARG A 82 -4.60 -2.74 -7.94
N LEU A 83 -3.75 -2.01 -7.23
CA LEU A 83 -2.54 -2.54 -6.59
C LEU A 83 -2.56 -2.15 -5.11
N ASP A 84 -2.41 -3.13 -4.22
CA ASP A 84 -2.40 -2.95 -2.77
C ASP A 84 -1.20 -3.71 -2.19
N LEU A 85 -0.18 -2.97 -1.74
CA LEU A 85 1.06 -3.52 -1.19
C LEU A 85 1.21 -3.11 0.28
N TRP A 86 1.27 -4.10 1.16
CA TRP A 86 1.57 -3.90 2.57
C TRP A 86 3.05 -4.13 2.77
N LEU A 87 3.79 -3.04 2.99
CA LEU A 87 5.26 -3.10 2.98
C LEU A 87 5.82 -3.70 4.27
N GLY A 88 5.09 -3.56 5.37
CA GLY A 88 5.49 -4.03 6.68
C GLY A 88 6.64 -3.24 7.28
N VAL A 89 7.37 -3.88 8.19
CA VAL A 89 8.46 -3.28 8.96
C VAL A 89 9.75 -4.09 8.82
N SER A 90 10.89 -3.43 9.03
CA SER A 90 12.21 -4.08 8.94
C SER A 90 12.47 -5.14 10.00
N ALA A 91 11.76 -5.10 11.14
CA ALA A 91 11.80 -6.14 12.15
C ALA A 91 11.33 -7.51 11.62
N TYR A 92 10.52 -7.52 10.56
CA TYR A 92 10.00 -8.73 9.91
C TYR A 92 10.44 -8.83 8.45
N GLU A 93 11.70 -8.44 8.19
CA GLU A 93 12.40 -8.56 6.90
C GLU A 93 11.90 -7.61 5.78
N GLY A 94 10.97 -6.70 6.08
CA GLY A 94 10.58 -5.63 5.17
C GLY A 94 11.76 -4.68 4.91
N ASN A 95 12.17 -4.54 3.65
CA ASN A 95 13.38 -3.78 3.29
C ASN A 95 13.16 -2.81 2.11
N THR A 96 11.90 -2.55 1.78
CA THR A 96 11.51 -1.58 0.73
C THR A 96 11.74 -0.15 1.22
N ASN A 97 12.43 0.66 0.42
CA ASN A 97 12.51 2.10 0.64
C ASN A 97 11.81 2.87 -0.51
N VAL A 98 11.67 4.19 -0.36
CA VAL A 98 10.98 5.03 -1.36
C VAL A 98 11.57 4.92 -2.77
N THR A 99 12.89 4.73 -2.91
CA THR A 99 13.52 4.67 -4.24
C THR A 99 13.13 3.40 -5.00
N ASP A 100 12.80 2.31 -4.29
CA ASP A 100 12.30 1.08 -4.90
C ASP A 100 10.90 1.27 -5.51
N LEU A 101 10.13 2.24 -5.02
CA LEU A 101 8.80 2.58 -5.54
C LEU A 101 8.86 3.51 -6.76
N ALA A 102 10.02 4.03 -7.15
CA ALA A 102 10.14 4.98 -8.25
C ALA A 102 9.48 4.52 -9.58
N PRO A 103 9.58 3.23 -10.00
CA PRO A 103 8.88 2.76 -11.19
C PRO A 103 7.35 2.89 -11.09
N LEU A 104 6.78 2.60 -9.91
CA LEU A 104 5.35 2.76 -9.63
C LEU A 104 4.95 4.24 -9.69
N LEU A 105 5.70 5.08 -8.99
CA LEU A 105 5.44 6.52 -8.86
C LEU A 105 5.52 7.25 -10.20
N SER A 106 6.29 6.73 -11.16
CA SER A 106 6.34 7.28 -12.53
C SER A 106 5.01 7.24 -13.27
N GLY A 107 4.06 6.39 -12.85
CA GLY A 107 2.76 6.21 -13.52
C GLY A 107 2.82 5.47 -14.85
N THR A 108 4.00 4.97 -15.27
CA THR A 108 4.17 4.35 -16.60
C THR A 108 4.00 2.83 -16.61
N ARG A 109 4.09 2.17 -15.43
CA ARG A 109 4.03 0.70 -15.32
C ARG A 109 2.63 0.13 -15.55
N PHE A 110 1.63 0.75 -14.94
CA PHE A 110 0.26 0.23 -14.92
C PHE A 110 -0.69 1.29 -15.48
N PRO A 111 -0.95 1.27 -16.81
CA PRO A 111 -1.67 2.34 -17.51
C PRO A 111 -3.16 2.42 -17.19
N ARG A 112 -3.71 1.42 -16.46
CA ARG A 112 -5.11 1.39 -16.01
C ARG A 112 -5.27 1.55 -14.51
N LEU A 113 -4.16 1.73 -13.79
CA LEU A 113 -4.17 1.81 -12.33
C LEU A 113 -4.94 3.04 -11.90
N ASN A 114 -6.01 2.80 -11.15
CA ASN A 114 -6.85 3.84 -10.58
C ASN A 114 -7.01 3.67 -9.06
N HIS A 115 -6.60 2.54 -8.50
CA HIS A 115 -6.53 2.31 -7.07
C HIS A 115 -5.11 1.93 -6.69
N LEU A 116 -4.49 2.71 -5.82
CA LEU A 116 -3.17 2.44 -5.27
C LEU A 116 -3.20 2.44 -3.74
N GLY A 117 -2.86 1.30 -3.15
CA GLY A 117 -2.54 1.15 -1.74
C GLY A 117 -1.05 0.89 -1.54
N VAL A 118 -0.39 1.75 -0.78
CA VAL A 118 0.96 1.51 -0.24
C VAL A 118 0.85 1.65 1.27
N ARG A 119 0.59 0.54 1.92
CA ARG A 119 0.03 0.48 3.27
C ARG A 119 1.03 -0.14 4.23
N ASN A 120 0.71 -0.05 5.51
CA ASN A 120 1.36 -0.83 6.55
C ASN A 120 2.89 -0.65 6.55
N SER A 121 3.39 0.58 6.39
CA SER A 121 4.82 0.84 6.32
C SER A 121 5.33 1.64 7.53
N GLU A 122 6.53 1.33 7.99
CA GLU A 122 7.25 2.14 9.01
C GLU A 122 7.79 3.47 8.45
N ILE A 123 7.89 3.61 7.12
CA ILE A 123 8.33 4.82 6.41
C ILE A 123 7.16 5.54 5.70
N GLN A 124 5.97 5.53 6.31
CA GLN A 124 4.73 5.99 5.66
C GLN A 124 4.77 7.50 5.35
N ASN A 125 5.47 8.30 6.14
CA ASN A 125 5.66 9.74 5.89
C ASN A 125 6.48 9.99 4.61
N GLU A 126 7.56 9.26 4.42
CA GLU A 126 8.44 9.36 3.26
C GLU A 126 7.71 8.91 1.98
N ILE A 127 6.90 7.85 2.09
CA ILE A 127 6.05 7.37 1.00
C ILE A 127 5.01 8.43 0.63
N ALA A 128 4.32 9.00 1.62
CA ALA A 128 3.34 10.08 1.42
C ALA A 128 3.96 11.28 0.70
N ALA A 129 5.15 11.72 1.14
CA ALA A 129 5.89 12.81 0.50
C ALA A 129 6.29 12.50 -0.95
N ALA A 130 6.72 11.27 -1.23
CA ALA A 130 7.07 10.84 -2.58
C ALA A 130 5.84 10.81 -3.50
N ILE A 131 4.72 10.30 -3.00
CA ILE A 131 3.44 10.23 -3.72
C ILE A 131 2.88 11.63 -3.98
N ALA A 132 3.04 12.58 -3.06
CA ALA A 132 2.51 13.94 -3.17
C ALA A 132 2.91 14.67 -4.47
N SER A 133 4.02 14.28 -5.11
CA SER A 133 4.46 14.85 -6.39
C SER A 133 4.56 13.84 -7.53
N ALA A 134 4.07 12.61 -7.31
CA ALA A 134 4.25 11.50 -8.23
C ALA A 134 3.25 11.56 -9.40
N PRO A 135 3.71 11.42 -10.66
CA PRO A 135 2.82 11.39 -11.83
C PRO A 135 1.70 10.36 -11.76
N VAL A 136 1.92 9.22 -11.07
CA VAL A 136 0.90 8.18 -10.89
C VAL A 136 -0.39 8.72 -10.27
N VAL A 137 -0.32 9.74 -9.40
CA VAL A 137 -1.48 10.26 -8.67
C VAL A 137 -2.54 10.85 -9.62
N ALA A 138 -2.13 11.39 -10.77
CA ALA A 138 -3.05 12.00 -11.72
C ALA A 138 -4.06 11.01 -12.36
N GLN A 139 -3.76 9.70 -12.36
CA GLN A 139 -4.69 8.66 -12.85
C GLN A 139 -5.48 7.96 -11.74
N LEU A 140 -5.15 8.21 -10.47
CA LEU A 140 -5.81 7.56 -9.34
C LEU A 140 -7.19 8.15 -9.09
N ARG A 141 -8.09 7.27 -8.65
CA ARG A 141 -9.37 7.57 -8.01
C ARG A 141 -9.32 7.26 -6.52
N VAL A 142 -8.54 6.25 -6.14
CA VAL A 142 -8.35 5.85 -4.74
C VAL A 142 -6.86 5.84 -4.42
N LEU A 143 -6.49 6.56 -3.37
CA LEU A 143 -5.18 6.51 -2.74
C LEU A 143 -5.34 6.03 -1.31
N ASP A 144 -4.63 4.98 -0.96
CA ASP A 144 -4.65 4.35 0.36
C ASP A 144 -3.22 4.31 0.93
N LEU A 145 -3.02 5.02 2.04
CA LEU A 145 -1.76 5.13 2.79
C LEU A 145 -1.95 4.72 4.26
N SER A 146 -2.96 3.90 4.50
CA SER A 146 -3.44 3.48 5.81
C SER A 146 -2.50 2.43 6.45
N ASN A 147 -2.77 2.09 7.71
CA ASN A 147 -2.09 1.03 8.47
C ASN A 147 -0.60 1.24 8.75
N GLY A 148 -0.03 2.37 8.32
CA GLY A 148 1.37 2.71 8.53
C GLY A 148 1.60 3.66 9.70
N THR A 149 2.79 4.25 9.73
CA THR A 149 3.23 5.22 10.74
C THR A 149 2.95 6.68 10.36
N LEU A 150 1.94 6.92 9.52
CA LEU A 150 1.65 8.25 8.95
C LEU A 150 1.36 9.26 10.05
N GLY A 151 2.08 10.38 10.06
CA GLY A 151 1.85 11.51 10.96
C GLY A 151 1.56 12.80 10.22
N ASP A 152 1.52 13.89 10.99
CA ASP A 152 1.29 15.25 10.47
C ASP A 152 2.27 15.63 9.36
N GLU A 153 3.51 15.16 9.42
CA GLU A 153 4.53 15.47 8.42
C GLU A 153 4.17 14.90 7.03
N GLY A 154 3.77 13.63 6.98
CA GLY A 154 3.37 12.97 5.74
C GLY A 154 2.04 13.52 5.21
N ALA A 155 1.07 13.76 6.09
CA ALA A 155 -0.21 14.36 5.71
C ALA A 155 -0.05 15.79 5.18
N ALA A 156 0.82 16.61 5.80
CA ALA A 156 1.15 17.94 5.30
C ALA A 156 1.79 17.86 3.91
N ALA A 157 2.72 16.93 3.70
CA ALA A 157 3.35 16.74 2.40
C ALA A 157 2.33 16.39 1.30
N LEU A 158 1.35 15.53 1.59
CA LEU A 158 0.25 15.22 0.66
C LEU A 158 -0.56 16.45 0.27
N LEU A 159 -0.87 17.33 1.22
CA LEU A 159 -1.65 18.55 0.97
C LEU A 159 -0.84 19.65 0.26
N GLU A 160 0.49 19.63 0.38
CA GLU A 160 1.40 20.59 -0.24
C GLU A 160 1.86 20.18 -1.65
N GLY A 161 1.62 18.92 -2.02
CA GLY A 161 1.91 18.38 -3.34
C GLY A 161 0.91 18.78 -4.43
N GLN A 162 0.74 17.90 -5.41
CA GLN A 162 -0.29 18.08 -6.43
C GLN A 162 -1.69 17.96 -5.81
N PRO A 163 -2.71 18.68 -6.33
CA PRO A 163 -4.06 18.59 -5.80
C PRO A 163 -4.58 17.14 -5.84
N LEU A 164 -5.14 16.70 -4.71
CA LEU A 164 -5.79 15.39 -4.57
C LEU A 164 -7.32 15.48 -4.73
N THR A 165 -7.83 16.63 -5.18
CA THR A 165 -9.27 16.94 -5.24
C THR A 165 -10.02 16.18 -6.33
N HIS A 166 -9.31 15.49 -7.23
CA HIS A 166 -9.89 14.57 -8.21
C HIS A 166 -10.08 13.14 -7.67
N LEU A 167 -9.53 12.82 -6.50
CA LEU A 167 -9.72 11.50 -5.91
C LEU A 167 -11.19 11.31 -5.52
N GLU A 168 -11.68 10.09 -5.68
CA GLU A 168 -12.94 9.65 -5.09
C GLU A 168 -12.73 9.33 -3.61
N VAL A 169 -11.57 8.77 -3.26
CA VAL A 169 -11.24 8.31 -1.89
C VAL A 169 -9.77 8.60 -1.56
N LEU A 170 -9.56 9.17 -0.38
CA LEU A 170 -8.27 9.16 0.32
C LEU A 170 -8.44 8.38 1.63
N ASP A 171 -7.80 7.23 1.72
CA ASP A 171 -7.86 6.36 2.89
C ASP A 171 -6.57 6.46 3.72
N LEU A 172 -6.70 6.98 4.93
CA LEU A 172 -5.63 7.16 5.90
C LEU A 172 -5.98 6.50 7.25
N HIS A 173 -6.88 5.51 7.33
CA HIS A 173 -7.16 4.88 8.62
C HIS A 173 -5.93 4.23 9.24
N HIS A 174 -5.94 4.07 10.56
CA HIS A 174 -4.77 3.64 11.33
C HIS A 174 -3.57 4.56 11.04
N HIS A 175 -3.59 5.70 11.71
CA HIS A 175 -2.65 6.80 11.53
C HIS A 175 -2.38 7.54 12.85
N PHE A 176 -1.40 8.44 12.84
CA PHE A 176 -0.93 9.20 14.00
C PHE A 176 -1.02 10.72 13.78
N LEU A 177 -2.07 11.16 13.08
CA LEU A 177 -2.32 12.59 12.85
C LEU A 177 -2.87 13.24 14.12
N SER A 178 -2.50 14.49 14.33
CA SER A 178 -3.16 15.34 15.32
C SER A 178 -4.58 15.69 14.86
N ASP A 179 -5.46 16.02 15.81
CA ASP A 179 -6.83 16.45 15.49
C ASP A 179 -6.85 17.66 14.54
N ALA A 180 -5.85 18.56 14.70
CA ALA A 180 -5.69 19.72 13.86
C ALA A 180 -5.33 19.34 12.41
N MET A 181 -4.48 18.33 12.23
CA MET A 181 -4.16 17.83 10.89
C MET A 181 -5.33 17.08 10.26
N GLU A 182 -6.06 16.26 11.02
CA GLU A 182 -7.26 15.61 10.50
C GLU A 182 -8.28 16.62 9.97
N GLU A 183 -8.56 17.67 10.75
CA GLU A 183 -9.46 18.75 10.33
C GLU A 183 -8.94 19.46 9.07
N ARG A 184 -7.62 19.68 8.98
CA ARG A 184 -6.99 20.27 7.79
C ARG A 184 -7.17 19.38 6.56
N VAL A 185 -6.99 18.06 6.68
CA VAL A 185 -7.19 17.10 5.57
C VAL A 185 -8.64 17.09 5.13
N ARG A 186 -9.60 16.98 6.06
CA ARG A 186 -11.04 17.00 5.75
C ARG A 186 -11.44 18.30 5.05
N SER A 187 -11.09 19.44 5.65
CA SER A 187 -11.39 20.77 5.10
C SER A 187 -10.78 21.01 3.71
N ALA A 188 -9.62 20.42 3.41
CA ALA A 188 -9.00 20.57 2.09
C ALA A 188 -9.70 19.73 1.01
N LEU A 189 -10.17 18.53 1.33
CA LEU A 189 -10.54 17.52 0.33
C LEU A 189 -12.05 17.24 0.27
N GLU A 190 -12.75 17.15 1.40
CA GLU A 190 -14.18 16.82 1.43
C GLU A 190 -15.07 17.83 0.67
N PRO A 191 -14.82 19.17 0.70
CA PRO A 191 -15.60 20.12 -0.10
C PRO A 191 -15.53 19.87 -1.61
N HIS A 192 -14.53 19.12 -2.07
CA HIS A 192 -14.34 18.74 -3.47
C HIS A 192 -14.98 17.38 -3.81
N GLY A 193 -15.65 16.74 -2.84
CA GLY A 193 -16.31 15.45 -3.02
C GLY A 193 -15.41 14.23 -2.75
N VAL A 194 -14.19 14.45 -2.27
CA VAL A 194 -13.29 13.35 -1.87
C VAL A 194 -13.80 12.74 -0.58
N ARG A 195 -14.01 11.42 -0.55
CA ARG A 195 -14.28 10.70 0.70
C ARG A 195 -12.96 10.48 1.44
N VAL A 196 -12.80 11.14 2.59
CA VAL A 196 -11.63 11.00 3.45
C VAL A 196 -11.94 9.98 4.55
N ASP A 197 -11.11 8.93 4.67
CA ASP A 197 -11.13 8.03 5.81
C ASP A 197 -9.96 8.35 6.75
N LEU A 198 -10.31 8.74 7.98
CA LEU A 198 -9.39 9.07 9.08
C LEU A 198 -9.84 8.32 10.34
N SER A 199 -10.39 7.12 10.17
CA SER A 199 -10.76 6.26 11.30
C SER A 199 -9.52 5.63 11.95
N GLU A 200 -9.68 5.01 13.12
CA GLU A 200 -8.59 4.29 13.81
C GLU A 200 -7.36 5.16 14.14
N LYS A 201 -7.58 6.42 14.52
CA LYS A 201 -6.51 7.28 15.05
C LYS A 201 -5.78 6.58 16.22
N CYS A 202 -4.46 6.50 16.10
CA CYS A 202 -3.55 5.89 17.05
C CYS A 202 -2.73 6.93 17.82
N GLU A 203 -2.29 6.55 19.02
CA GLU A 203 -1.34 7.31 19.83
C GLU A 203 0.00 6.57 19.90
N PRO A 204 1.14 7.26 19.77
CA PRO A 204 2.44 6.58 19.85
C PRO A 204 2.67 5.94 21.22
N TRP A 205 3.33 4.78 21.25
CA TRP A 205 3.58 4.09 22.49
C TRP A 205 4.74 4.72 23.30
N GLY A 206 4.58 4.76 24.62
CA GLY A 206 5.66 4.97 25.58
C GLY A 206 6.18 6.40 25.66
N ASP A 207 5.33 7.40 25.39
CA ASP A 207 5.69 8.83 25.34
C ASP A 207 6.86 9.14 24.38
N ARG A 208 7.09 8.28 23.38
CA ARG A 208 8.23 8.36 22.45
C ARG A 208 8.01 9.27 21.25
N GLY A 209 6.85 9.92 21.15
CA GLY A 209 6.50 10.73 19.98
C GLY A 209 6.57 9.90 18.69
N ALA A 210 7.20 10.42 17.64
CA ALA A 210 7.27 9.74 16.35
C ALA A 210 7.92 8.33 16.40
N GLU A 211 8.89 8.10 17.30
CA GLU A 211 9.54 6.80 17.46
C GLU A 211 8.63 5.73 18.09
N GLY A 212 7.50 6.13 18.67
CA GLY A 212 6.51 5.24 19.25
C GLY A 212 5.40 4.83 18.28
N ARG A 213 5.44 5.29 17.02
CA ARG A 213 4.45 4.93 15.99
C ARG A 213 4.68 3.51 15.51
N TYR A 214 3.61 2.80 15.17
CA TYR A 214 3.64 1.38 14.79
C TYR A 214 2.64 1.10 13.66
N THR A 215 2.93 0.08 12.87
CA THR A 215 2.05 -0.39 11.79
C THR A 215 0.92 -1.26 12.35
N ALA A 216 -0.21 -1.37 11.63
CA ALA A 216 -1.36 -2.15 12.09
C ALA A 216 -1.08 -3.66 12.11
N VAL A 217 -0.28 -4.12 11.15
CA VAL A 217 0.14 -5.51 11.00
C VAL A 217 1.66 -5.56 10.96
N SER A 218 2.26 -6.43 11.76
CA SER A 218 3.73 -6.57 11.79
C SER A 218 4.12 -8.01 12.11
N GLU A 219 3.52 -8.61 13.14
CA GLU A 219 3.65 -10.04 13.46
C GLU A 219 2.54 -10.87 12.79
#